data_AF-A0A1Y3BIJ4-F1
#
_entry.id   AF-A0A1Y3BIJ4-F1
#
_cell.length_a   1.000
_cell.length_b   1.000
_cell.length_c   1.000
_cell.angle_alpha   90.00
_cell.angle_beta   90.00
_cell.angle_gamma   90.00
#
_symmetry.space_group_name_H-M   'P 1'
#
loop_
_entity.id
_entity.type
_entity.pdbx_description
1 polymer ?
#
loop_
_entity_poly.entity_id
_entity_poly.type
_entity_poly.pdbx_seq_one_letter_code
_entity_poly.pdbx_strand_id
1 'polypeptide(L)' 'MGTGNTVIKAVKTLIKHGAKQSNIILVNLFSTPEAIRSICTRFHEMIVQTTEVHPVVPHHFGRKYFGTD' A
#
# COMPACT_ATOMS: atom_id res chain seq x y z
N MET A 1 -5.38 2.54 -0.45
CA MET A 1 -4.36 2.86 -1.46
C MET A 1 -5.03 3.20 -2.80
N GLY A 2 -4.93 4.46 -3.26
CA GLY A 2 -5.49 4.89 -4.55
C GLY A 2 -4.66 4.44 -5.75
N THR A 3 -3.39 4.85 -5.82
CA THR A 3 -2.46 4.51 -6.93
C THR A 3 -1.26 3.65 -6.50
N GLY A 4 -1.05 3.50 -5.19
CA GLY A 4 0.11 2.80 -4.61
C GLY A 4 1.39 3.63 -4.51
N ASN A 5 1.43 4.88 -5.01
CA ASN A 5 2.65 5.69 -5.09
C ASN A 5 3.33 5.94 -3.74
N THR A 6 2.56 6.23 -2.68
CA THR A 6 3.10 6.44 -1.34
C THR A 6 3.79 5.18 -0.81
N VAL A 7 3.15 4.02 -1.01
CA VAL A 7 3.72 2.72 -0.61
C VAL A 7 4.98 2.41 -1.41
N ILE A 8 4.99 2.66 -2.72
CA ILE A 8 6.17 2.45 -3.56
C ILE A 8 7.38 3.25 -3.05
N LYS A 9 7.18 4.52 -2.66
CA LYS A 9 8.24 5.34 -2.08
C LYS A 9 8.74 4.80 -0.74
N ALA A 10 7.82 4.38 0.13
CA ALA A 10 8.15 3.79 1.42
C ALA A 10 8.96 2.49 1.27
N VAL A 11 8.50 1.56 0.42
CA VAL A 11 9.19 0.28 0.17
C VAL A 11 10.58 0.51 -0.43
N LYS A 12 10.73 1.41 -1.41
CA LYS A 12 12.06 1.80 -1.94
C LYS A 12 12.99 2.31 -0.84
N THR A 13 12.46 3.08 0.10
CA THR A 13 13.24 3.60 1.23
C THR A 13 13.69 2.48 2.15
N LEU A 14 12.81 1.51 2.48
CA LEU A 14 13.17 0.34 3.28
C LEU A 14 14.27 -0.50 2.62
N ILE A 15 14.12 -0.80 1.32
CA ILE A 15 15.10 -1.58 0.55
C ILE A 15 16.45 -0.84 0.48
N LYS A 16 16.43 0.49 0.28
CA LYS A 16 17.65 1.32 0.30
C LYS A 16 18.42 1.21 1.62
N HIS A 17 17.73 0.98 2.74
CA HIS A 17 18.35 0.80 4.06
C HIS A 17 18.58 -0.68 4.43
N GLY A 18 18.54 -1.59 3.45
CA GLY A 18 18.93 -2.99 3.63
C GLY A 18 17.79 -3.95 3.97
N ALA A 19 16.53 -3.50 3.97
CA ALA A 19 15.41 -4.42 4.11
C ALA A 19 15.30 -5.34 2.88
N LYS A 20 15.20 -6.65 3.10
CA LYS A 20 14.90 -7.61 2.03
C LYS A 20 13.43 -7.50 1.64
N GLN A 21 13.15 -7.46 0.34
CA GLN A 21 11.79 -7.34 -0.18
C GLN A 21 10.87 -8.48 0.31
N SER A 22 11.39 -9.70 0.36
CA SER A 22 10.71 -10.89 0.89
C SER A 22 10.33 -10.82 2.37
N ASN A 23 10.93 -9.90 3.11
CA ASN A 23 10.63 -9.67 4.53
C ASN A 23 9.61 -8.54 4.73
N ILE A 24 9.10 -7.92 3.66
CA ILE A 24 8.14 -6.82 3.75
C ILE A 24 6.73 -7.38 3.57
N ILE A 25 5.85 -7.07 4.53
CA ILE A 25 4.42 -7.37 4.45
C ILE A 25 3.66 -6.04 4.52
N LEU A 26 2.94 -5.73 3.44
CA LEU A 26 2.05 -4.58 3.39
C LEU A 26 0.67 -4.98 3.90
N VAL A 27 0.29 -4.45 5.07
CA VAL A 27 -1.08 -4.58 5.60
C VAL A 27 -1.86 -3.32 5.27
N ASN A 28 -3.01 -3.49 4.63
CA ASN A 28 -3.86 -2.39 4.17
C ASN A 28 -5.35 -2.73 4.36
N LEU A 29 -6.21 -1.70 4.36
CA LEU A 29 -7.66 -1.87 4.44
C LEU A 29 -8.27 -1.88 3.03
N PHE A 30 -8.25 -0.72 2.36
CA PHE A 30 -8.91 -0.52 1.07
C PHE A 30 -7.88 -0.34 -0.04
N SER A 31 -7.96 -1.07 -1.16
CA SER A 31 -7.06 -0.88 -2.30
C SER A 31 -7.80 -0.81 -3.62
N THR A 32 -7.26 -0.08 -4.59
CA THR A 32 -7.69 -0.22 -5.99
C THR A 32 -6.97 -1.37 -6.69
N PRO A 33 -7.56 -1.96 -7.74
CA PRO A 33 -6.85 -2.90 -8.60
C PRO A 33 -5.60 -2.30 -9.26
N GLU A 34 -5.63 -1.01 -9.58
CA GLU A 34 -4.48 -0.28 -10.14
C GLU A 34 -3.32 -0.23 -9.14
N ALA A 35 -3.59 0.12 -7.88
CA ALA A 35 -2.57 0.16 -6.84
C ALA A 35 -1.93 -1.21 -6.62
N ILE A 36 -2.73 -2.29 -6.59
CA ILE A 36 -2.22 -3.65 -6.43
C ILE A 36 -1.30 -4.03 -7.59
N ARG A 37 -1.74 -3.83 -8.85
CA ARG A 37 -0.89 -4.09 -10.03
C ARG A 37 0.41 -3.29 -9.97
N SER A 38 0.30 -2.01 -9.65
CA SER A 38 1.44 -1.09 -9.54
C SER A 38 2.48 -1.55 -8.51
N ILE A 39 2.03 -2.09 -7.37
CA ILE A 39 2.91 -2.58 -6.30
C ILE A 39 3.49 -3.97 -6.66
N CYS A 40 2.65 -4.93 -7.02
CA CYS A 40 3.08 -6.32 -7.26
C CYS A 40 3.99 -6.46 -8.48
N THR A 41 3.84 -5.60 -9.50
CA THR A 41 4.78 -5.56 -10.65
C THR A 41 6.16 -5.02 -10.29
N ARG A 42 6.28 -4.22 -9.23
CA ARG A 42 7.55 -3.61 -8.78
C ARG A 42 8.22 -4.41 -7.68
N PHE A 43 7.45 -5.10 -6.85
CA PHE A 43 7.93 -5.83 -5.68
C PHE A 43 7.35 -7.25 -5.62
N HIS A 44 7.78 -8.11 -6.54
CA HIS A 44 7.28 -9.48 -6.72
C HIS A 44 7.43 -10.43 -5.51
N GLU A 45 8.45 -10.26 -4.67
CA GLU A 45 8.65 -11.04 -3.42
C GLU A 45 7.89 -10.50 -2.20
N MET A 46 7.26 -9.33 -2.29
CA MET A 46 6.58 -8.71 -1.15
C MET A 46 5.17 -9.28 -0.98
N ILE A 47 4.71 -9.48 0.26
CA ILE A 47 3.33 -9.89 0.54
C ILE A 47 2.44 -8.65 0.68
N VAL A 48 1.29 -8.64 0.01
CA VAL A 48 0.25 -7.62 0.15
C VAL A 48 -1.00 -8.26 0.72
N GLN A 49 -1.39 -7.84 1.93
CA GLN A 49 -2.63 -8.23 2.57
C GLN A 49 -3.57 -7.02 2.65
N THR A 50 -4.75 -7.14 2.04
CA THR A 50 -5.76 -6.08 2.05
C THR A 50 -7.14 -6.67 2.34
N THR A 51 -7.99 -5.96 3.08
CA THR A 51 -9.33 -6.45 3.41
C THR A 51 -10.28 -6.32 2.23
N GLU A 52 -10.17 -5.21 1.48
CA GLU A 52 -11.06 -4.90 0.36
C GLU A 52 -10.29 -4.42 -0.87
N VAL A 53 -10.80 -4.81 -2.04
CA VAL A 53 -10.35 -4.32 -3.35
C VAL A 53 -11.54 -3.72 -4.09
N HIS A 54 -11.49 -2.42 -4.35
CA HIS A 54 -12.59 -1.68 -4.96
C HIS A 54 -12.05 -0.59 -5.92
N PRO A 55 -12.74 -0.27 -7.04
CA PRO A 55 -12.26 0.74 -8.00
C PRO A 55 -12.02 2.13 -7.38
N VAL A 56 -12.71 2.46 -6.30
CA VAL A 56 -12.59 3.73 -5.56
C VAL A 56 -12.28 3.43 -4.10
N VAL A 57 -11.37 4.19 -3.49
CA VAL A 57 -11.00 4.06 -2.08
C VAL A 57 -11.58 5.20 -1.23
N PRO A 58 -11.86 4.97 0.07
CA PRO A 58 -12.24 6.05 0.98
C PRO A 58 -11.06 7.01 1.19
N HIS A 59 -11.21 8.27 0.77
CA HIS A 59 -10.15 9.30 0.91
C HIS A 59 -10.12 9.97 2.29
N HIS A 60 -11.17 9.78 3.10
CA HIS A 60 -11.34 10.47 4.39
C HIS A 60 -11.04 9.58 5.60
N PHE A 61 -10.42 8.41 5.40
CA PHE A 61 -10.14 7.48 6.51
C PHE A 61 -9.38 8.17 7.65
N GLY A 62 -8.30 8.90 7.34
CA GLY A 62 -7.51 9.59 8.35
C GLY A 62 -8.33 10.62 9.14
N ARG A 63 -9.12 11.47 8.45
CA ARG A 63 -9.94 12.49 9.11
C ARG A 63 -10.99 11.88 10.02
N LYS A 64 -11.72 10.88 9.54
CA LYS A 64 -12.74 10.19 10.32
C LYS A 64 -12.16 9.41 11.49
N TYR A 65 -11.02 8.72 11.28
CA TYR A 65 -10.38 7.92 12.31
C TYR A 65 -9.82 8.78 13.45
N PHE A 66 -9.22 9.93 13.11
CA PHE A 66 -8.63 10.84 14.10
C PHE A 66 -9.58 11.94 14.60
N GLY A 67 -10.82 12.01 14.11
CA GLY A 67 -11.79 13.02 14.53
C GLY A 67 -11.42 14.44 14.12
N THR A 68 -10.80 14.61 12.95
CA THR A 68 -10.34 15.90 12.41
C THR A 68 -11.12 16.31 11.16
N ASP A 69 -12.41 15.97 11.11
CA ASP A 69 -13.31 16.48 10.07
C ASP A 69 -13.50 18.00 10.18
#